data_AF-A0A2V7EXK2-F1
#
_entry.id   AF-A0A2V7EXK2-F1
#
_cell.length_a   1.000
_cell.length_b   1.000
_cell.length_c   1.000
_cell.angle_alpha   90.00
_cell.angle_beta   90.00
_cell.angle_gamma   90.00
#
_symmetry.space_group_name_H-M   'P 1'
#
loop_
_entity.id
_entity.type
_entity.pdbx_description
1 polymer ?
#
loop_
_entity_poly.entity_id
_entity_poly.type
_entity_poly.pdbx_seq_one_letter_code
_entity_poly.pdbx_strand_id
1 'polypeptide(L)'
;LEECGPLLRYAARQGFLSLLVASYLLEHHRVRVLAPLTTLLKGNPGKRRPAVLRIQPPVTITAEETERFIDALEEVARILEANQEGYLVGHMFDEPPSMQQRRSPSSRPVHWPAPSARIAFDARVGFLMHPTSLKLLIEFYFPSFLDRPQAWDRLSAWWEILCRFLEPDLVHRAYVQRDGFVIETNVLCIPYLPETMMSLYRAGRRVGVASEARRRLQELQDRIQEGLIVARDLGDETIPTSIVGLGAYTSIVTDQGTALNDYEIPITTGNAYTVGLLIQGVEAAAYAKRLDLASAAAAVIGAAGNIGSALATILATRCARLVLVGRRGSSSRLDSTSNACVEAAQQAGRPLDVRQATSLEAIKDCDIVVIATNCLDRQRGF
;
A
#
# COMPACT_ATOMS: atom_id res chain seq x y z
N LEU A 1 5.28 -11.79 -20.15
CA LEU A 1 5.14 -10.93 -18.96
C LEU A 1 3.83 -11.17 -18.22
N GLU A 2 2.69 -11.32 -18.90
CA GLU A 2 1.39 -11.47 -18.20
C GLU A 2 1.31 -12.72 -17.33
N GLU A 3 1.99 -13.79 -17.77
CA GLU A 3 2.18 -15.05 -17.04
C GLU A 3 3.35 -15.02 -16.05
N CYS A 4 3.98 -13.86 -15.83
CA CYS A 4 5.08 -13.74 -14.87
C CYS A 4 4.58 -13.35 -13.48
N GLY A 5 5.31 -13.76 -12.44
CA GLY A 5 5.08 -13.31 -11.07
C GLY A 5 5.16 -11.78 -10.90
N PRO A 6 4.49 -11.19 -9.88
CA PRO A 6 4.37 -9.73 -9.76
C PRO A 6 5.71 -8.98 -9.73
N LEU A 7 6.72 -9.45 -8.98
CA LEU A 7 8.03 -8.79 -9.00
C LEU A 7 8.65 -8.77 -10.39
N LEU A 8 8.64 -9.88 -11.13
CA LEU A 8 9.24 -9.95 -12.46
C LEU A 8 8.52 -9.02 -13.44
N ARG A 9 7.17 -8.97 -13.39
CA ARG A 9 6.38 -8.02 -14.18
C ARG A 9 6.72 -6.58 -13.82
N TYR A 10 6.78 -6.30 -12.53
CA TYR A 10 7.02 -4.97 -11.99
C TYR A 10 8.42 -4.47 -12.38
N ALA A 11 9.43 -5.32 -12.16
CA ALA A 11 10.82 -5.11 -12.55
C ALA A 11 11.00 -4.93 -14.06
N ALA A 12 10.31 -5.74 -14.87
CA ALA A 12 10.36 -5.61 -16.32
C ALA A 12 9.72 -4.30 -16.79
N ARG A 13 8.53 -3.95 -16.26
CA ARG A 13 7.79 -2.75 -16.67
C ARG A 13 8.51 -1.46 -16.27
N GLN A 14 9.15 -1.43 -15.10
CA GLN A 14 9.92 -0.28 -14.63
C GLN A 14 11.41 -0.35 -15.04
N GLY A 15 11.78 -1.39 -15.77
CA GLY A 15 13.10 -1.57 -16.36
C GLY A 15 14.23 -1.91 -15.39
N PHE A 16 13.96 -2.10 -14.09
CA PHE A 16 14.97 -2.50 -13.12
C PHE A 16 15.28 -4.00 -13.12
N LEU A 17 14.58 -4.80 -13.92
CA LEU A 17 14.92 -6.21 -14.13
C LEU A 17 16.37 -6.39 -14.59
N SER A 18 16.89 -5.48 -15.44
CA SER A 18 18.29 -5.55 -15.87
C SER A 18 19.28 -5.35 -14.72
N LEU A 19 18.92 -4.59 -13.68
CA LEU A 19 19.75 -4.43 -12.48
C LEU A 19 19.76 -5.71 -11.64
N LEU A 20 18.62 -6.40 -11.52
CA LEU A 20 18.54 -7.70 -10.85
C LEU A 20 19.39 -8.75 -11.58
N VAL A 21 19.29 -8.80 -12.92
CA VAL A 21 20.09 -9.71 -13.75
C VAL A 21 21.58 -9.37 -13.64
N ALA A 22 21.97 -8.09 -13.70
CA ALA A 22 23.35 -7.68 -13.55
C ALA A 22 23.92 -8.06 -12.17
N SER A 23 23.12 -7.92 -11.10
CA SER A 23 23.48 -8.34 -9.75
C SER A 23 23.69 -9.86 -9.67
N TYR A 24 22.79 -10.64 -10.26
CA TYR A 24 22.88 -12.10 -10.31
C TYR A 24 24.14 -12.58 -11.06
N LEU A 25 24.41 -12.02 -12.24
CA LEU A 25 25.58 -12.37 -13.06
C LEU A 25 26.89 -12.05 -12.34
N LEU A 26 26.95 -10.92 -11.63
CA LEU A 26 28.10 -10.55 -10.83
C LEU A 26 28.36 -11.54 -9.70
N GLU A 27 27.31 -11.96 -9.00
CA GLU A 27 27.47 -12.81 -7.82
C GLU A 27 27.77 -14.27 -8.19
N HIS A 28 26.97 -14.86 -9.08
CA HIS A 28 27.05 -16.29 -9.38
C HIS A 28 28.02 -16.66 -10.50
N HIS A 29 28.31 -15.73 -11.42
CA HIS A 29 29.17 -15.97 -12.58
C HIS A 29 30.42 -15.08 -12.61
N ARG A 30 30.56 -14.15 -11.65
CA ARG A 30 31.63 -13.15 -11.61
C ARG A 30 31.71 -12.29 -12.89
N VAL A 31 30.58 -12.15 -13.59
CA VAL A 31 30.48 -11.34 -14.82
C VAL A 31 29.88 -9.98 -14.49
N ARG A 32 30.58 -8.91 -14.87
CA ARG A 32 30.08 -7.53 -14.77
C ARG A 32 29.45 -7.14 -16.11
N VAL A 33 28.18 -6.79 -16.07
CA VAL A 33 27.45 -6.15 -17.18
C VAL A 33 26.90 -4.82 -16.73
N LEU A 34 26.75 -3.87 -17.66
CA LEU A 34 26.24 -2.55 -17.34
C LEU A 34 24.72 -2.52 -17.52
N ALA A 35 24.00 -2.30 -16.42
CA ALA A 35 22.57 -1.97 -16.43
C ALA A 35 22.41 -0.46 -16.18
N PRO A 36 21.97 0.35 -17.18
CA PRO A 36 21.91 1.80 -17.03
C PRO A 36 20.90 2.24 -15.97
N LEU A 37 21.34 3.02 -14.98
CA LEU A 37 20.44 3.62 -13.98
C LEU A 37 19.40 4.55 -14.60
N THR A 38 19.66 5.08 -15.79
CA THR A 38 18.67 5.90 -16.53
C THR A 38 17.38 5.15 -16.81
N THR A 39 17.41 3.82 -16.85
CA THR A 39 16.21 2.99 -16.98
C THR A 39 15.30 3.08 -15.75
N LEU A 40 15.86 3.35 -14.55
CA LEU A 40 15.12 3.58 -13.31
C LEU A 40 14.70 5.04 -13.09
N LEU A 41 15.40 6.00 -13.72
CA LEU A 41 15.28 7.42 -13.36
C LEU A 41 14.67 8.30 -14.45
N LYS A 42 14.39 7.77 -15.64
CA LYS A 42 13.83 8.54 -16.76
C LYS A 42 12.49 7.96 -17.21
N GLY A 43 11.54 8.85 -17.49
CA GLY A 43 10.24 8.53 -18.09
C GLY A 43 9.08 9.18 -17.34
N ASN A 44 7.91 9.23 -17.99
CA ASN A 44 6.67 9.63 -17.33
C ASN A 44 6.16 8.46 -16.47
N PRO A 45 5.58 8.73 -15.29
CA PRO A 45 5.00 7.71 -14.42
C PRO A 45 4.06 6.75 -15.15
N GLY A 46 4.17 5.46 -14.89
CA GLY A 46 3.27 4.42 -15.42
C GLY A 46 3.56 3.98 -16.86
N LYS A 47 4.56 4.56 -17.53
CA LYS A 47 4.98 4.11 -18.87
C LYS A 47 5.96 2.94 -18.76
N ARG A 48 5.84 1.98 -19.69
CA ARG A 48 6.78 0.85 -19.80
C ARG A 48 8.17 1.37 -20.14
N ARG A 49 9.17 0.91 -19.39
CA ARG A 49 10.58 1.23 -19.60
C ARG A 49 11.33 -0.03 -20.05
N PRO A 50 12.24 0.07 -21.04
CA PRO A 50 12.99 -1.08 -21.49
C PRO A 50 14.01 -1.50 -20.44
N ALA A 51 14.01 -2.78 -20.04
CA ALA A 51 15.08 -3.38 -19.25
C ALA A 51 16.29 -3.65 -20.17
N VAL A 52 17.30 -2.79 -20.13
CA VAL A 52 18.47 -2.88 -21.03
C VAL A 52 19.69 -3.36 -20.27
N LEU A 53 20.37 -4.36 -20.83
CA LEU A 53 21.72 -4.79 -20.46
C LEU A 53 22.68 -4.36 -21.56
N ARG A 54 23.76 -3.66 -21.19
CA ARG A 54 24.84 -3.28 -22.10
C ARG A 54 26.01 -4.24 -21.92
N ILE A 55 26.35 -4.93 -23.00
CA ILE A 55 27.44 -5.89 -23.06
C ILE A 55 28.62 -5.22 -23.76
N GLN A 56 29.74 -5.10 -23.06
CA GLN A 56 30.96 -4.44 -23.53
C GLN A 56 32.17 -5.31 -23.16
N PRO A 57 32.48 -6.34 -23.97
CA PRO A 57 33.60 -7.22 -23.67
C PRO A 57 34.93 -6.49 -23.89
N PRO A 58 35.99 -6.84 -23.14
CA PRO A 58 37.33 -6.33 -23.44
C PRO A 58 37.82 -6.86 -24.79
N VAL A 59 38.74 -6.13 -25.43
CA VAL A 59 39.35 -6.55 -26.70
C VAL A 59 40.10 -7.89 -26.59
N THR A 60 40.46 -8.30 -25.38
CA THR A 60 41.18 -9.54 -25.06
C THR A 60 40.27 -10.72 -24.70
N ILE A 61 38.95 -10.60 -24.83
CA ILE A 61 38.02 -11.67 -24.46
C ILE A 61 38.28 -12.95 -25.27
N THR A 62 38.24 -14.11 -24.63
CA THR A 62 38.40 -15.40 -25.31
C THR A 62 37.06 -15.99 -25.77
N ALA A 63 37.10 -16.99 -26.67
CA ALA A 63 35.92 -17.75 -27.07
C ALA A 63 35.29 -18.49 -25.87
N GLU A 64 36.12 -19.10 -25.02
CA GLU A 64 35.67 -19.77 -23.78
C GLU A 64 34.99 -18.80 -22.81
N GLU A 65 35.54 -17.58 -22.64
CA GLU A 65 34.90 -16.56 -21.81
C GLU A 65 33.57 -16.07 -22.38
N THR A 66 33.44 -16.06 -23.71
CA THR A 66 32.20 -15.72 -24.42
C THR A 66 31.15 -16.81 -24.21
N GLU A 67 31.52 -18.08 -24.35
CA GLU A 67 30.64 -19.23 -24.07
C GLU A 67 30.17 -19.23 -22.62
N ARG A 68 31.08 -19.04 -21.65
CA ARG A 68 30.72 -18.91 -20.23
C ARG A 68 29.70 -17.81 -19.97
N PHE A 69 29.82 -16.68 -20.69
CA PHE A 69 28.87 -15.58 -20.55
C PHE A 69 27.50 -15.91 -21.16
N ILE A 70 27.47 -16.56 -22.32
CA ILE A 70 26.23 -17.03 -22.96
C ILE A 70 25.53 -18.05 -22.03
N ASP A 71 26.25 -19.03 -21.49
CA ASP A 71 25.72 -20.00 -20.53
C ASP A 71 25.11 -19.33 -19.29
N ALA A 72 25.74 -18.27 -18.79
CA ALA A 72 25.23 -17.50 -17.67
C ALA A 72 23.92 -16.75 -18.01
N LEU A 73 23.80 -16.21 -19.23
CA LEU A 73 22.56 -15.59 -19.70
C LEU A 73 21.45 -16.61 -19.90
N GLU A 74 21.76 -17.79 -20.45
CA GLU A 74 20.80 -18.89 -20.58
C GLU A 74 20.29 -19.36 -19.21
N GLU A 75 21.18 -19.44 -18.21
CA GLU A 75 20.80 -19.78 -16.84
C GLU A 75 19.80 -18.76 -16.27
N VAL A 76 20.05 -17.46 -16.46
CA VAL A 76 19.10 -16.40 -16.07
C VAL A 76 17.77 -16.56 -16.82
N ALA A 77 17.79 -16.83 -18.13
CA ALA A 77 16.58 -17.02 -18.92
C ALA A 77 15.74 -18.19 -18.38
N ARG A 78 16.37 -19.34 -18.06
CA ARG A 78 15.69 -20.48 -17.43
C ARG A 78 15.03 -20.13 -16.10
N ILE A 79 15.69 -19.33 -15.26
CA ILE A 79 15.12 -18.87 -13.97
C ILE A 79 13.90 -17.97 -14.18
N LEU A 80 13.96 -17.07 -15.17
CA LEU A 80 12.86 -16.17 -15.51
C LEU A 80 11.66 -16.94 -16.08
N GLU A 81 11.90 -17.89 -16.99
CA GLU A 81 10.87 -18.77 -17.56
C GLU A 81 10.21 -19.64 -16.48
N ALA A 82 10.99 -20.11 -15.49
CA ALA A 82 10.50 -20.88 -14.37
C ALA A 82 9.74 -20.04 -13.32
N ASN A 83 9.63 -18.72 -13.48
CA ASN A 83 9.02 -17.80 -12.51
C ASN A 83 9.63 -17.92 -11.10
N GLN A 84 10.93 -18.19 -11.00
CA GLN A 84 11.64 -18.34 -9.72
C GLN A 84 12.34 -17.05 -9.31
N GLU A 85 11.56 -16.05 -8.88
CA GLU A 85 12.12 -14.76 -8.47
C GLU A 85 13.14 -14.90 -7.32
N GLY A 86 12.89 -15.83 -6.39
CA GLY A 86 13.81 -16.10 -5.28
C GLY A 86 15.17 -16.65 -5.70
N TYR A 87 15.27 -17.32 -6.84
CA TYR A 87 16.56 -17.75 -7.37
C TYR A 87 17.31 -16.58 -8.02
N LEU A 88 16.58 -15.62 -8.61
CA LEU A 88 17.17 -14.42 -9.20
C LEU A 88 17.72 -13.45 -8.15
N VAL A 89 17.05 -13.29 -7.00
CA VAL A 89 17.39 -12.27 -5.99
C VAL A 89 17.86 -12.84 -4.65
N GLY A 90 17.89 -14.17 -4.48
CA GLY A 90 18.20 -14.82 -3.20
C GLY A 90 19.55 -14.43 -2.62
N HIS A 91 20.57 -14.20 -3.46
CA HIS A 91 21.89 -13.76 -3.02
C HIS A 91 21.90 -12.38 -2.35
N MET A 92 20.88 -11.55 -2.60
CA MET A 92 20.74 -10.23 -1.97
C MET A 92 20.25 -10.33 -0.53
N PHE A 93 19.70 -11.48 -0.14
CA PHE A 93 19.02 -11.69 1.14
C PHE A 93 19.60 -12.88 1.92
N ASP A 94 20.86 -13.25 1.66
CA ASP A 94 21.57 -14.39 2.26
C ASP A 94 20.89 -15.76 2.05
N GLU A 95 20.10 -15.89 0.99
CA GLU A 95 19.40 -17.11 0.59
C GLU A 95 19.77 -17.51 -0.85
N PRO A 96 21.07 -17.62 -1.21
CA PRO A 96 21.46 -17.90 -2.58
C PRO A 96 20.99 -19.30 -3.01
N PRO A 97 20.49 -19.48 -4.24
CA PRO A 97 20.16 -20.80 -4.75
C PRO A 97 21.42 -21.66 -4.94
N SER A 98 21.27 -22.97 -4.75
CA SER A 98 22.31 -23.95 -5.11
C SER A 98 22.58 -23.95 -6.62
N MET A 99 23.75 -24.47 -7.03
CA MET A 99 24.08 -24.60 -8.46
C MET A 99 23.04 -25.43 -9.23
N GLN A 100 22.50 -26.48 -8.60
CA GLN A 100 21.46 -27.31 -9.22
C GLN A 100 20.17 -26.54 -9.44
N GLN A 101 19.73 -25.77 -8.44
CA GLN A 101 18.54 -24.92 -8.56
C GLN A 101 18.68 -23.84 -9.63
N ARG A 102 19.88 -23.28 -9.80
CA ARG A 102 20.17 -22.29 -10.86
C ARG A 102 20.12 -22.91 -12.26
N ARG A 103 20.77 -24.07 -12.44
CA ARG A 103 20.87 -24.75 -13.75
C ARG A 103 19.57 -25.43 -14.18
N SER A 104 18.78 -25.91 -13.22
CA SER A 104 17.52 -26.62 -13.46
C SER A 104 16.44 -26.10 -12.49
N PRO A 105 15.95 -24.86 -12.70
CA PRO A 105 14.97 -24.26 -11.81
C PRO A 105 13.62 -24.97 -11.93
N SER A 106 13.02 -25.32 -10.79
CA SER A 106 11.63 -25.80 -10.75
C SER A 106 10.68 -24.69 -11.17
N SER A 107 9.62 -24.99 -11.92
CA SER A 107 8.60 -23.96 -12.22
C SER A 107 7.82 -23.58 -10.96
N ARG A 108 7.57 -22.29 -10.73
CA ARG A 108 6.69 -21.78 -9.67
C ARG A 108 5.34 -21.33 -10.27
N PRO A 109 4.19 -21.72 -9.69
CA PRO A 109 2.90 -21.24 -10.14
C PRO A 109 2.76 -19.73 -9.90
N VAL A 110 2.16 -19.03 -10.86
CA VAL A 110 1.89 -17.60 -10.73
C VAL A 110 0.53 -17.41 -10.07
N HIS A 111 0.55 -17.09 -8.79
CA HIS A 111 -0.67 -16.86 -7.99
C HIS A 111 -1.41 -15.57 -8.37
N TRP A 112 -0.71 -14.59 -8.91
CA TRP A 112 -1.24 -13.26 -9.19
C TRP A 112 -0.98 -12.87 -10.64
N PRO A 113 -1.56 -13.56 -11.65
CA PRO A 113 -1.33 -13.25 -13.06
C PRO A 113 -1.81 -11.84 -13.41
N ALA A 114 -1.33 -11.30 -14.54
CA ALA A 114 -1.85 -10.02 -15.01
C ALA A 114 -3.34 -10.16 -15.38
N PRO A 115 -4.18 -9.14 -15.10
CA PRO A 115 -5.59 -9.18 -15.51
C PRO A 115 -5.70 -9.28 -17.03
N SER A 116 -6.31 -10.35 -17.55
CA SER A 116 -6.31 -10.68 -18.98
C SER A 116 -7.59 -10.31 -19.72
N ALA A 117 -8.73 -10.10 -19.04
CA ALA A 117 -10.00 -9.78 -19.68
C ALA A 117 -10.42 -8.33 -19.41
N ARG A 118 -10.50 -7.52 -20.48
CA ARG A 118 -11.27 -6.28 -20.48
C ARG A 118 -12.69 -6.61 -20.93
N ILE A 119 -13.67 -6.28 -20.10
CA ILE A 119 -15.09 -6.31 -20.49
C ILE A 119 -15.54 -4.88 -20.84
N ALA A 120 -16.72 -4.73 -21.42
CA ALA A 120 -17.33 -3.41 -21.54
C ALA A 120 -17.69 -2.88 -20.15
N PHE A 121 -17.42 -1.59 -19.91
CA PHE A 121 -17.73 -0.91 -18.65
C PHE A 121 -18.24 0.50 -18.94
N ASP A 122 -18.95 1.07 -17.98
CA ASP A 122 -19.61 2.38 -18.09
C ASP A 122 -18.85 3.48 -17.34
N ALA A 123 -18.09 3.10 -16.31
CA ALA A 123 -17.28 4.02 -15.53
C ALA A 123 -15.98 3.39 -15.03
N ARG A 124 -15.00 4.24 -14.70
CA ARG A 124 -13.68 3.84 -14.21
C ARG A 124 -13.34 4.58 -12.94
N VAL A 125 -12.83 3.85 -11.95
CA VAL A 125 -12.34 4.43 -10.69
C VAL A 125 -10.94 3.90 -10.36
N GLY A 126 -10.17 4.73 -9.67
CA GLY A 126 -8.85 4.38 -9.15
C GLY A 126 -8.84 4.26 -7.64
N PHE A 127 -7.97 3.40 -7.10
CA PHE A 127 -7.70 3.31 -5.67
C PHE A 127 -6.19 3.27 -5.46
N LEU A 128 -5.66 4.29 -4.78
CA LEU A 128 -4.28 4.25 -4.30
C LEU A 128 -4.24 3.47 -2.98
N MET A 129 -3.44 2.42 -2.96
CA MET A 129 -3.18 1.59 -1.78
C MET A 129 -1.68 1.48 -1.56
N HIS A 130 -1.30 0.85 -0.46
CA HIS A 130 0.08 0.47 -0.19
C HIS A 130 0.06 -0.89 0.54
N PRO A 131 1.16 -1.65 0.55
CA PRO A 131 1.24 -2.85 1.37
C PRO A 131 1.06 -2.44 2.84
N THR A 132 0.09 -3.04 3.53
CA THR A 132 -0.22 -2.71 4.93
C THR A 132 0.63 -3.50 5.93
N SER A 133 1.43 -4.44 5.44
CA SER A 133 2.44 -5.16 6.22
C SER A 133 3.52 -5.72 5.30
N LEU A 134 4.70 -6.00 5.86
CA LEU A 134 5.78 -6.70 5.17
C LEU A 134 5.32 -8.06 4.63
N LYS A 135 4.49 -8.79 5.39
CA LYS A 135 3.95 -10.08 4.96
C LYS A 135 3.18 -9.97 3.64
N LEU A 136 2.30 -8.98 3.49
CA LEU A 136 1.52 -8.78 2.26
C LEU A 136 2.40 -8.36 1.08
N LEU A 137 3.43 -7.56 1.33
CA LEU A 137 4.42 -7.21 0.32
C LEU A 137 5.15 -8.47 -0.19
N ILE A 138 5.55 -9.35 0.72
CA ILE A 138 6.21 -10.62 0.38
C ILE A 138 5.25 -11.56 -0.33
N GLU A 139 4.03 -11.72 0.15
CA GLU A 139 3.01 -12.56 -0.47
C GLU A 139 2.71 -12.18 -1.92
N PHE A 140 2.72 -10.88 -2.21
CA PHE A 140 2.46 -10.38 -3.56
C PHE A 140 3.70 -10.38 -4.44
N TYR A 141 4.77 -9.70 -4.05
CA TYR A 141 5.95 -9.51 -4.91
C TYR A 141 6.98 -10.64 -4.77
N PHE A 142 7.12 -11.25 -3.60
CA PHE A 142 8.20 -12.20 -3.28
C PHE A 142 7.68 -13.55 -2.75
N PRO A 143 6.70 -14.19 -3.39
CA PRO A 143 6.09 -15.40 -2.84
C PRO A 143 7.11 -16.52 -2.55
N SER A 144 8.25 -16.59 -3.24
CA SER A 144 9.34 -17.54 -2.95
C SER A 144 9.98 -17.41 -1.57
N PHE A 145 9.78 -16.28 -0.89
CA PHE A 145 10.32 -15.99 0.45
C PHE A 145 9.28 -16.15 1.57
N LEU A 146 8.02 -16.53 1.26
CA LEU A 146 6.98 -16.73 2.27
C LEU A 146 7.41 -17.73 3.35
N ASP A 147 8.06 -18.82 2.95
CA ASP A 147 8.53 -19.88 3.84
C ASP A 147 9.96 -19.65 4.34
N ARG A 148 10.50 -18.43 4.18
CA ARG A 148 11.87 -18.05 4.55
C ARG A 148 11.91 -16.77 5.41
N PRO A 149 11.33 -16.80 6.62
CA PRO A 149 11.22 -15.63 7.48
C PRO A 149 12.56 -14.99 7.84
N GLN A 150 13.66 -15.76 7.83
CA GLN A 150 15.02 -15.26 8.06
C GLN A 150 15.48 -14.20 7.04
N ALA A 151 14.90 -14.18 5.84
CA ALA A 151 15.24 -13.21 4.80
C ALA A 151 14.45 -11.89 4.91
N TRP A 152 13.39 -11.86 5.71
CA TRP A 152 12.39 -10.78 5.69
C TRP A 152 12.96 -9.43 6.12
N ASP A 153 13.84 -9.41 7.12
CA ASP A 153 14.47 -8.17 7.60
C ASP A 153 15.34 -7.52 6.52
N ARG A 154 16.13 -8.33 5.79
CA ARG A 154 16.98 -7.84 4.70
C ARG A 154 16.16 -7.40 3.49
N LEU A 155 15.11 -8.17 3.16
CA LEU A 155 14.17 -7.81 2.11
C LEU A 155 13.49 -6.48 2.42
N SER A 156 13.05 -6.28 3.66
CA SER A 156 12.47 -5.02 4.12
C SER A 156 13.46 -3.86 3.99
N ALA A 157 14.69 -4.02 4.51
CA ALA A 157 15.72 -2.99 4.42
C ALA A 157 16.07 -2.62 2.96
N TRP A 158 16.15 -3.62 2.09
CA TRP A 158 16.35 -3.40 0.66
C TRP A 158 15.17 -2.69 0.00
N TRP A 159 13.94 -3.08 0.33
CA TRP A 159 12.73 -2.45 -0.19
C TRP A 159 12.63 -0.98 0.23
N GLU A 160 12.97 -0.64 1.47
CA GLU A 160 12.98 0.76 1.96
C GLU A 160 14.00 1.66 1.23
N ILE A 161 15.08 1.08 0.73
CA ILE A 161 16.03 1.80 -0.13
C ILE A 161 15.42 2.00 -1.51
N LEU A 162 14.88 0.92 -2.09
CA LEU A 162 14.41 0.88 -3.46
C LEU A 162 13.10 1.66 -3.67
N CYS A 163 12.19 1.67 -2.71
CA CYS A 163 10.83 2.20 -2.84
C CYS A 163 10.76 3.63 -3.35
N ARG A 164 11.76 4.47 -3.03
CA ARG A 164 11.81 5.86 -3.49
C ARG A 164 12.07 6.00 -4.99
N PHE A 165 12.56 4.97 -5.65
CA PHE A 165 12.87 4.93 -7.08
C PHE A 165 11.81 4.15 -7.88
N LEU A 166 10.88 3.53 -7.18
CA LEU A 166 9.84 2.70 -7.76
C LEU A 166 8.58 3.52 -8.01
N GLU A 167 7.98 3.36 -9.19
CA GLU A 167 6.71 4.01 -9.51
C GLU A 167 5.52 3.21 -8.98
N PRO A 168 4.33 3.82 -8.85
CA PRO A 168 3.09 3.11 -8.52
C PRO A 168 2.83 1.89 -9.43
N ASP A 169 2.41 0.76 -8.83
CA ASP A 169 2.08 -0.47 -9.57
C ASP A 169 0.57 -0.67 -9.73
N LEU A 170 0.10 -1.00 -10.95
CA LEU A 170 -1.28 -1.47 -11.13
C LEU A 170 -1.33 -2.94 -10.72
N VAL A 171 -1.68 -3.19 -9.46
CA VAL A 171 -1.63 -4.53 -8.86
C VAL A 171 -2.91 -5.32 -9.08
N HIS A 172 -4.04 -4.63 -9.31
CA HIS A 172 -5.31 -5.29 -9.53
C HIS A 172 -6.23 -4.46 -10.42
N ARG A 173 -6.99 -5.16 -11.27
CA ARG A 173 -8.12 -4.62 -12.02
C ARG A 173 -9.29 -5.57 -11.83
N ALA A 174 -10.44 -5.03 -11.44
CA ALA A 174 -11.68 -5.78 -11.29
C ALA A 174 -12.86 -4.99 -11.84
N TYR A 175 -13.95 -5.69 -12.11
CA TYR A 175 -15.20 -5.11 -12.56
C TYR A 175 -16.30 -5.39 -11.55
N VAL A 176 -17.00 -4.33 -11.15
CA VAL A 176 -18.17 -4.42 -10.26
C VAL A 176 -19.40 -4.11 -11.08
N GLN A 177 -20.36 -5.02 -11.10
CA GLN A 177 -21.60 -4.85 -11.87
C GLN A 177 -22.81 -4.81 -10.93
N ARG A 178 -23.70 -3.84 -11.16
CA ARG A 178 -24.99 -3.77 -10.48
C ARG A 178 -26.03 -3.15 -11.40
N ASP A 179 -27.20 -3.78 -11.51
CA ASP A 179 -28.36 -3.28 -12.25
C ASP A 179 -28.02 -2.83 -13.69
N GLY A 180 -27.13 -3.60 -14.34
CA GLY A 180 -26.68 -3.34 -15.71
C GLY A 180 -25.53 -2.34 -15.85
N PHE A 181 -25.16 -1.63 -14.78
CA PHE A 181 -24.04 -0.69 -14.77
C PHE A 181 -22.76 -1.38 -14.31
N VAL A 182 -21.66 -1.20 -15.05
CA VAL A 182 -20.37 -1.85 -14.81
C VAL A 182 -19.30 -0.81 -14.53
N ILE A 183 -18.61 -0.96 -13.40
CA ILE A 183 -17.49 -0.09 -13.00
C ILE A 183 -16.18 -0.87 -13.08
N GLU A 184 -15.23 -0.37 -13.84
CA GLU A 184 -13.84 -0.81 -13.78
C GLU A 184 -13.15 -0.18 -12.56
N THR A 185 -12.65 -1.03 -11.67
CA THR A 185 -11.88 -0.64 -10.50
C THR A 185 -10.41 -0.95 -10.73
N ASN A 186 -9.54 0.04 -10.54
CA ASN A 186 -8.10 -0.10 -10.73
C ASN A 186 -7.38 0.19 -9.40
N VAL A 187 -6.62 -0.79 -8.91
CA VAL A 187 -5.86 -0.67 -7.66
C VAL A 187 -4.40 -0.40 -7.97
N LEU A 188 -3.91 0.75 -7.51
CA LEU A 188 -2.54 1.18 -7.67
C LEU A 188 -1.81 1.11 -6.32
N CYS A 189 -0.73 0.35 -6.27
CA CYS A 189 0.11 0.19 -5.10
C CYS A 189 1.23 1.24 -5.10
N ILE A 190 1.23 2.10 -4.09
CA ILE A 190 2.35 2.96 -3.72
C ILE A 190 3.37 2.09 -2.97
N PRO A 191 4.64 2.02 -3.41
CA PRO A 191 5.59 1.02 -2.95
C PRO A 191 6.20 1.32 -1.56
N TYR A 192 5.47 1.93 -0.64
CA TYR A 192 5.96 2.26 0.71
C TYR A 192 5.29 1.39 1.77
N LEU A 193 6.09 0.97 2.76
CA LEU A 193 5.56 0.32 3.96
C LEU A 193 5.03 1.36 4.95
N PRO A 194 4.03 1.00 5.77
CA PRO A 194 3.37 1.94 6.68
C PRO A 194 4.33 2.57 7.70
N GLU A 195 5.31 1.80 8.19
CA GLU A 195 6.33 2.25 9.14
C GLU A 195 7.17 3.37 8.53
N THR A 196 7.64 3.17 7.29
CA THR A 196 8.41 4.15 6.54
C THR A 196 7.58 5.41 6.29
N MET A 197 6.33 5.26 5.83
CA MET A 197 5.42 6.39 5.57
C MET A 197 5.22 7.25 6.82
N MET A 198 4.91 6.61 7.96
CA MET A 198 4.66 7.32 9.22
C MET A 198 5.93 7.93 9.82
N SER A 199 7.09 7.28 9.65
CA SER A 199 8.38 7.82 10.07
C SER A 199 8.70 9.12 9.32
N LEU A 200 8.58 9.10 7.99
CA LEU A 200 8.80 10.27 7.13
C LEU A 200 7.81 11.39 7.43
N TYR A 201 6.52 11.06 7.57
CA TYR A 201 5.48 12.04 7.88
C TYR A 201 5.71 12.73 9.22
N ARG A 202 6.04 11.97 10.28
CA ARG A 202 6.35 12.54 11.60
C ARG A 202 7.62 13.38 11.58
N ALA A 203 8.66 12.92 10.87
CA ALA A 203 9.92 13.64 10.80
C ALA A 203 9.76 14.96 10.03
N GLY A 204 9.15 14.94 8.85
CA GLY A 204 8.99 16.11 7.98
C GLY A 204 8.12 17.23 8.58
N ARG A 205 7.20 16.91 9.49
CA ARG A 205 6.31 17.87 10.15
C ARG A 205 6.86 18.50 11.44
N ARG A 206 8.03 18.10 11.92
CA ARG A 206 8.62 18.70 13.14
C ARG A 206 8.98 20.16 12.91
N VAL A 207 8.67 21.01 13.88
CA VAL A 207 9.11 22.41 13.90
C VAL A 207 10.63 22.47 14.02
N GLY A 208 11.30 23.33 13.25
CA GLY A 208 12.76 23.46 13.25
C GLY A 208 13.55 22.30 12.60
N VAL A 209 12.87 21.41 11.86
CA VAL A 209 13.50 20.24 11.25
C VAL A 209 14.47 20.59 10.11
N ALA A 210 15.49 19.74 9.94
CA ALA A 210 16.39 19.75 8.78
C ALA A 210 15.63 19.70 7.45
N SER A 211 16.11 20.44 6.45
CA SER A 211 15.57 20.48 5.09
C SER A 211 15.40 19.09 4.47
N GLU A 212 16.32 18.17 4.78
CA GLU A 212 16.29 16.80 4.28
C GLU A 212 15.03 16.04 4.71
N ALA A 213 14.59 16.13 5.98
CA ALA A 213 13.39 15.39 6.40
C ALA A 213 12.12 15.88 5.69
N ARG A 214 12.04 17.18 5.39
CA ARG A 214 10.94 17.76 4.59
C ARG A 214 10.98 17.27 3.15
N ARG A 215 12.17 17.28 2.55
CA ARG A 215 12.37 16.75 1.19
C ARG A 215 11.94 15.28 1.09
N ARG A 216 12.24 14.48 2.10
CA ARG A 216 11.91 13.05 2.11
C ARG A 216 10.41 12.79 2.29
N LEU A 217 9.71 13.64 3.03
CA LEU A 217 8.24 13.65 3.05
C LEU A 217 7.68 14.08 1.68
N GLN A 218 8.25 15.11 1.06
CA GLN A 218 7.85 15.54 -0.28
C GLN A 218 8.03 14.41 -1.30
N GLU A 219 9.15 13.69 -1.30
CA GLU A 219 9.37 12.53 -2.18
C GLU A 219 8.27 11.45 -2.04
N LEU A 220 7.78 11.21 -0.82
CA LEU A 220 6.66 10.30 -0.57
C LEU A 220 5.34 10.86 -1.14
N GLN A 221 5.06 12.14 -0.91
CA GLN A 221 3.85 12.80 -1.41
C GLN A 221 3.84 12.88 -2.95
N ASP A 222 4.99 13.19 -3.56
CA ASP A 222 5.19 13.17 -5.00
C ASP A 222 4.92 11.76 -5.55
N ARG A 223 5.34 10.70 -4.86
CA ARG A 223 5.05 9.33 -5.29
C ARG A 223 3.56 8.98 -5.24
N ILE A 224 2.83 9.55 -4.30
CA ILE A 224 1.36 9.43 -4.24
C ILE A 224 0.72 10.24 -5.37
N GLN A 225 1.22 11.45 -5.66
CA GLN A 225 0.79 12.27 -6.79
C GLN A 225 1.01 11.55 -8.13
N GLU A 226 2.17 10.90 -8.31
CA GLU A 226 2.41 10.03 -9.46
C GLU A 226 1.37 8.91 -9.56
N GLY A 227 0.91 8.38 -8.43
CA GLY A 227 -0.18 7.40 -8.38
C GLY A 227 -1.48 7.95 -8.97
N LEU A 228 -1.81 9.20 -8.64
CA LEU A 228 -2.97 9.91 -9.22
C LEU A 228 -2.82 10.08 -10.73
N ILE A 229 -1.62 10.45 -11.19
CA ILE A 229 -1.32 10.59 -12.62
C ILE A 229 -1.48 9.25 -13.34
N VAL A 230 -0.94 8.17 -12.78
CA VAL A 230 -1.11 6.83 -13.35
C VAL A 230 -2.59 6.44 -13.37
N ALA A 231 -3.36 6.72 -12.31
CA ALA A 231 -4.79 6.42 -12.27
C ALA A 231 -5.57 7.20 -13.35
N ARG A 232 -5.25 8.48 -13.53
CA ARG A 232 -5.81 9.34 -14.58
C ARG A 232 -5.50 8.78 -15.97
N ASP A 233 -4.25 8.38 -16.20
CA ASP A 233 -3.77 7.84 -17.48
C ASP A 233 -4.30 6.44 -17.81
N LEU A 234 -4.97 5.76 -16.88
CA LEU A 234 -5.77 4.57 -17.20
C LEU A 234 -7.06 4.94 -17.94
N GLY A 235 -7.55 6.16 -17.72
CA GLY A 235 -8.65 6.80 -18.43
C GLY A 235 -8.32 7.09 -19.89
N ASP A 236 -9.35 7.19 -20.71
CA ASP A 236 -9.25 7.67 -22.10
C ASP A 236 -10.37 8.69 -22.39
N GLU A 237 -10.41 9.22 -23.62
CA GLU A 237 -11.39 10.24 -24.02
C GLU A 237 -12.85 9.75 -23.96
N THR A 238 -13.08 8.43 -24.00
CA THR A 238 -14.43 7.85 -23.95
C THR A 238 -14.85 7.61 -22.51
N ILE A 239 -13.97 7.00 -21.70
CA ILE A 239 -14.23 6.71 -20.29
C ILE A 239 -13.05 7.20 -19.43
N PRO A 240 -13.13 8.43 -18.90
CA PRO A 240 -12.10 8.94 -18.01
C PRO A 240 -12.17 8.22 -16.65
N THR A 241 -11.07 8.25 -15.90
CA THR A 241 -11.09 7.85 -14.50
C THR A 241 -11.86 8.91 -13.70
N SER A 242 -13.02 8.55 -13.18
CA SER A 242 -13.97 9.51 -12.60
C SER A 242 -13.54 10.03 -11.22
N ILE A 243 -12.91 9.18 -10.42
CA ILE A 243 -12.43 9.52 -9.06
C ILE A 243 -11.34 8.56 -8.62
N VAL A 244 -10.45 9.03 -7.75
CA VAL A 244 -9.43 8.22 -7.10
C VAL A 244 -9.59 8.23 -5.58
N GLY A 245 -9.72 7.05 -4.99
CA GLY A 245 -9.70 6.86 -3.54
C GLY A 245 -8.28 6.82 -2.99
N LEU A 246 -8.00 7.61 -1.95
CA LEU A 246 -6.78 7.54 -1.15
C LEU A 246 -6.96 6.52 -0.01
N GLY A 247 -6.45 5.31 -0.21
CA GLY A 247 -6.56 4.22 0.74
C GLY A 247 -5.57 4.32 1.91
N ALA A 248 -6.06 3.99 3.11
CA ALA A 248 -5.24 3.83 4.32
C ALA A 248 -4.27 5.00 4.55
N TYR A 249 -2.97 4.73 4.66
CA TYR A 249 -1.97 5.73 5.04
C TYR A 249 -1.70 6.77 3.95
N THR A 250 -2.08 6.51 2.69
CA THR A 250 -1.93 7.51 1.62
C THR A 250 -2.69 8.79 1.95
N SER A 251 -3.92 8.68 2.47
CA SER A 251 -4.71 9.84 2.90
C SER A 251 -4.09 10.56 4.10
N ILE A 252 -3.45 9.83 5.01
CA ILE A 252 -2.88 10.39 6.25
C ILE A 252 -1.63 11.21 5.92
N VAL A 253 -0.71 10.64 5.14
CA VAL A 253 0.57 11.30 4.85
C VAL A 253 0.45 12.45 3.85
N THR A 254 -0.71 12.60 3.22
CA THR A 254 -1.06 13.72 2.35
C THR A 254 -2.02 14.70 3.01
N ASP A 255 -2.13 14.68 4.34
CA ASP A 255 -2.98 15.58 5.11
C ASP A 255 -4.44 15.58 4.63
N GLN A 256 -5.02 14.38 4.50
CA GLN A 256 -6.37 14.16 3.98
C GLN A 256 -6.54 14.52 2.50
N GLY A 257 -5.46 14.48 1.73
CA GLY A 257 -5.43 14.81 0.31
C GLY A 257 -5.04 16.26 0.02
N THR A 258 -4.95 17.15 1.02
CA THR A 258 -4.65 18.58 0.77
C THR A 258 -3.21 18.84 0.33
N ALA A 259 -2.31 17.86 0.50
CA ALA A 259 -0.95 17.94 -0.01
C ALA A 259 -0.82 17.49 -1.48
N LEU A 260 -1.92 17.06 -2.12
CA LEU A 260 -1.95 16.60 -3.50
C LEU A 260 -2.64 17.64 -4.39
N ASN A 261 -2.32 17.60 -5.69
CA ASN A 261 -3.04 18.33 -6.71
C ASN A 261 -4.17 17.45 -7.28
N ASP A 262 -5.41 17.90 -7.09
CA ASP A 262 -6.64 17.23 -7.53
C ASP A 262 -7.31 17.91 -8.74
N TYR A 263 -6.65 18.90 -9.37
CA TYR A 263 -7.22 19.66 -10.49
C TYR A 263 -7.56 18.79 -11.70
N GLU A 264 -6.77 17.75 -11.96
CA GLU A 264 -6.92 16.88 -13.13
C GLU A 264 -7.72 15.61 -12.85
N ILE A 265 -7.88 15.24 -11.57
CA ILE A 265 -8.62 14.04 -11.18
C ILE A 265 -9.19 14.19 -9.77
N PRO A 266 -10.52 14.08 -9.59
CA PRO A 266 -11.13 14.16 -8.27
C PRO A 266 -10.56 13.09 -7.35
N ILE A 267 -10.26 13.49 -6.11
CA ILE A 267 -9.78 12.58 -5.07
C ILE A 267 -10.78 12.48 -3.93
N THR A 268 -10.83 11.33 -3.28
CA THR A 268 -11.57 11.15 -2.03
C THR A 268 -10.74 10.38 -1.03
N THR A 269 -10.88 10.71 0.26
CA THR A 269 -10.31 9.90 1.34
C THR A 269 -11.18 8.71 1.69
N GLY A 270 -12.42 8.65 1.19
CA GLY A 270 -13.39 7.61 1.53
C GLY A 270 -13.91 7.64 2.97
N ASN A 271 -13.38 8.53 3.83
CA ASN A 271 -13.67 8.53 5.27
C ASN A 271 -15.16 8.67 5.59
N ALA A 272 -15.89 9.55 4.89
CA ALA A 272 -17.33 9.72 5.09
C ALA A 272 -18.12 8.44 4.75
N TYR A 273 -17.75 7.77 3.65
CA TYR A 273 -18.35 6.49 3.26
C TYR A 273 -18.05 5.40 4.30
N THR A 274 -16.81 5.33 4.80
CA THR A 274 -16.43 4.43 5.90
C THR A 274 -17.25 4.68 7.16
N VAL A 275 -17.45 5.94 7.56
CA VAL A 275 -18.32 6.28 8.71
C VAL A 275 -19.74 5.80 8.48
N GLY A 276 -20.31 6.03 7.29
CA GLY A 276 -21.64 5.54 6.92
C GLY A 276 -21.77 4.02 7.02
N LEU A 277 -20.80 3.26 6.49
CA LEU A 277 -20.77 1.81 6.60
C LEU A 277 -20.63 1.32 8.04
N LEU A 278 -19.81 1.98 8.86
CA LEU A 278 -19.64 1.63 10.28
C LEU A 278 -20.96 1.82 11.05
N ILE A 279 -21.68 2.92 10.79
CA ILE A 279 -22.99 3.16 11.40
C ILE A 279 -24.00 2.09 10.98
N GLN A 280 -24.08 1.76 9.68
CA GLN A 280 -24.97 0.68 9.20
C GLN A 280 -24.60 -0.67 9.84
N GLY A 281 -23.30 -0.95 10.00
CA GLY A 281 -22.83 -2.15 10.68
C GLY A 281 -23.25 -2.22 12.14
N VAL A 282 -23.15 -1.09 12.87
CA VAL A 282 -23.63 -0.99 14.26
C VAL A 282 -25.14 -1.23 14.35
N GLU A 283 -25.93 -0.61 13.47
CA GLU A 283 -27.38 -0.79 13.44
C GLU A 283 -27.77 -2.24 13.13
N ALA A 284 -27.15 -2.85 12.12
CA ALA A 284 -27.41 -4.23 11.75
C ALA A 284 -27.04 -5.20 12.90
N ALA A 285 -25.91 -4.96 13.57
CA ALA A 285 -25.48 -5.76 14.72
C ALA A 285 -26.43 -5.61 15.91
N ALA A 286 -26.86 -4.39 16.22
CA ALA A 286 -27.80 -4.12 17.30
C ALA A 286 -29.16 -4.78 17.02
N TYR A 287 -29.67 -4.67 15.79
CA TYR A 287 -30.90 -5.34 15.35
C TYR A 287 -30.79 -6.87 15.52
N ALA A 288 -29.70 -7.48 15.01
CA ALA A 288 -29.48 -8.91 15.12
C ALA A 288 -29.38 -9.40 16.58
N LYS A 289 -28.87 -8.55 17.48
CA LYS A 289 -28.75 -8.83 18.91
C LYS A 289 -29.96 -8.41 19.73
N ARG A 290 -30.99 -7.81 19.12
CA ARG A 290 -32.14 -7.21 19.81
C ARG A 290 -31.70 -6.20 20.88
N LEU A 291 -30.60 -5.51 20.63
CA LEU A 291 -30.07 -4.46 21.48
C LEU A 291 -30.78 -3.15 21.12
N ASP A 292 -31.42 -2.53 22.10
CA ASP A 292 -31.92 -1.18 21.94
C ASP A 292 -30.77 -0.18 22.01
N LEU A 293 -30.41 0.39 20.85
CA LEU A 293 -29.38 1.41 20.78
C LEU A 293 -29.68 2.58 21.71
N ALA A 294 -30.96 2.91 21.92
CA ALA A 294 -31.31 4.09 22.69
C ALA A 294 -30.93 4.03 24.17
N SER A 295 -30.79 2.82 24.72
CA SER A 295 -30.37 2.55 26.09
C SER A 295 -28.95 1.99 26.19
N ALA A 296 -28.31 1.66 25.06
CA ALA A 296 -26.99 1.02 25.00
C ALA A 296 -25.83 1.96 25.38
N ALA A 297 -24.74 1.35 25.83
CA ALA A 297 -23.42 1.95 25.98
C ALA A 297 -22.52 1.60 24.80
N ALA A 298 -22.03 2.62 24.09
CA ALA A 298 -21.09 2.44 22.99
C ALA A 298 -19.69 2.97 23.34
N ALA A 299 -18.66 2.37 22.77
CA ALA A 299 -17.29 2.86 22.82
C ALA A 299 -16.74 3.10 21.41
N VAL A 300 -16.02 4.21 21.25
CA VAL A 300 -15.27 4.51 20.02
C VAL A 300 -13.78 4.58 20.33
N ILE A 301 -13.03 3.60 19.84
CA ILE A 301 -11.57 3.54 19.95
C ILE A 301 -10.95 4.27 18.77
N GLY A 302 -10.11 5.26 19.05
CA GLY A 302 -9.62 6.21 18.04
C GLY A 302 -10.53 7.43 17.87
N ALA A 303 -11.32 7.78 18.90
CA ALA A 303 -12.29 8.87 18.86
C ALA A 303 -11.69 10.24 18.50
N ALA A 304 -10.39 10.46 18.72
CA ALA A 304 -9.70 11.70 18.34
C ALA A 304 -9.25 11.77 16.86
N GLY A 305 -9.48 10.72 16.07
CA GLY A 305 -9.18 10.66 14.64
C GLY A 305 -10.41 11.02 13.78
N ASN A 306 -10.20 11.33 12.50
CA ASN A 306 -11.26 11.82 11.60
C ASN A 306 -12.51 10.90 11.56
N ILE A 307 -12.31 9.61 11.28
CA ILE A 307 -13.41 8.62 11.29
C ILE A 307 -14.02 8.50 12.68
N GLY A 308 -13.18 8.37 13.72
CA GLY A 308 -13.62 8.15 15.09
C GLY A 308 -14.45 9.31 15.63
N SER A 309 -14.07 10.54 15.36
CA SER A 309 -14.81 11.72 15.83
C SER A 309 -16.16 11.85 15.13
N ALA A 310 -16.20 11.66 13.82
CA ALA A 310 -17.46 11.69 13.06
C ALA A 310 -18.42 10.57 13.50
N LEU A 311 -17.89 9.35 13.67
CA LEU A 311 -18.64 8.20 14.17
C LEU A 311 -19.18 8.46 15.57
N ALA A 312 -18.35 8.98 16.48
CA ALA A 312 -18.74 9.30 17.84
C ALA A 312 -19.88 10.32 17.87
N THR A 313 -19.78 11.40 17.10
CA THR A 313 -20.82 12.42 17.02
C THR A 313 -22.15 11.86 16.49
N ILE A 314 -22.13 10.96 15.51
CA ILE A 314 -23.36 10.31 15.03
C ILE A 314 -23.93 9.37 16.10
N LEU A 315 -23.09 8.55 16.74
CA LEU A 315 -23.51 7.62 17.79
C LEU A 315 -24.04 8.33 19.04
N ALA A 316 -23.58 9.55 19.32
CA ALA A 316 -24.09 10.40 20.40
C ALA A 316 -25.60 10.71 20.25
N THR A 317 -26.10 10.75 19.02
CA THR A 317 -27.54 10.93 18.75
C THR A 317 -28.34 9.63 18.82
N ARG A 318 -27.67 8.50 19.07
CA ARG A 318 -28.21 7.13 18.97
C ARG A 318 -28.16 6.36 20.28
N CYS A 319 -27.12 6.57 21.08
CA CYS A 319 -26.84 5.82 22.32
C CYS A 319 -27.06 6.66 23.59
N ALA A 320 -27.32 6.00 24.72
CA ALA A 320 -27.45 6.67 26.03
C ALA A 320 -26.08 7.01 26.63
N ARG A 321 -25.08 6.15 26.41
CA ARG A 321 -23.74 6.30 26.97
C ARG A 321 -22.68 6.15 25.89
N LEU A 322 -21.67 7.00 25.89
CA LEU A 322 -20.59 7.00 24.91
C LEU A 322 -19.21 7.12 25.58
N VAL A 323 -18.37 6.12 25.36
CA VAL A 323 -16.97 6.12 25.82
C VAL A 323 -16.04 6.47 24.65
N LEU A 324 -15.38 7.62 24.75
CA LEU A 324 -14.43 8.11 23.76
C LEU A 324 -13.01 7.71 24.17
N VAL A 325 -12.42 6.76 23.44
CA VAL A 325 -11.06 6.27 23.73
C VAL A 325 -10.07 6.86 22.74
N GLY A 326 -9.09 7.60 23.25
CA GLY A 326 -7.95 8.10 22.49
C GLY A 326 -6.62 7.63 23.05
N ARG A 327 -5.52 8.11 22.47
CA ARG A 327 -4.17 7.79 22.92
C ARG A 327 -3.63 8.86 23.86
N ARG A 328 -2.57 8.54 24.61
CA ARG A 328 -1.84 9.57 25.39
C ARG A 328 -1.41 10.73 24.47
N GLY A 329 -1.69 11.95 24.92
CA GLY A 329 -1.44 13.18 24.16
C GLY A 329 -2.52 13.55 23.12
N SER A 330 -3.68 12.91 23.12
CA SER A 330 -4.82 13.34 22.29
C SER A 330 -5.94 14.04 23.06
N SER A 331 -5.72 14.44 24.33
CA SER A 331 -6.78 14.99 25.21
C SER A 331 -7.52 16.16 24.57
N SER A 332 -6.83 17.19 24.07
CA SER A 332 -7.49 18.33 23.41
C SER A 332 -8.39 17.94 22.23
N ARG A 333 -8.02 16.91 21.44
CA ARG A 333 -8.87 16.43 20.33
C ARG A 333 -10.04 15.56 20.82
N LEU A 334 -9.85 14.82 21.92
CA LEU A 334 -10.94 14.12 22.58
C LEU A 334 -11.94 15.10 23.18
N ASP A 335 -11.47 16.21 23.77
CA ASP A 335 -12.32 17.29 24.27
C ASP A 335 -13.17 17.88 23.15
N SER A 336 -12.56 18.21 22.00
CA SER A 336 -13.32 18.67 20.82
C SER A 336 -14.38 17.66 20.37
N THR A 337 -14.03 16.37 20.37
CA THR A 337 -14.97 15.30 19.99
C THR A 337 -16.10 15.16 21.00
N SER A 338 -15.77 15.22 22.30
CA SER A 338 -16.73 15.16 23.41
C SER A 338 -17.73 16.30 23.33
N ASN A 339 -17.25 17.53 23.10
CA ASN A 339 -18.12 18.69 22.94
C ASN A 339 -19.06 18.54 21.75
N ALA A 340 -18.55 18.10 20.59
CA ALA A 340 -19.37 17.83 19.41
C ALA A 340 -20.44 16.75 19.66
N CYS A 341 -20.12 15.72 20.45
CA CYS A 341 -21.09 14.69 20.86
C CYS A 341 -22.20 15.27 21.74
N VAL A 342 -21.84 16.09 22.74
CA VAL A 342 -22.82 16.74 23.63
C VAL A 342 -23.73 17.68 22.85
N GLU A 343 -23.17 18.51 21.97
CA GLU A 343 -23.93 19.42 21.11
C GLU A 343 -24.91 18.66 20.20
N ALA A 344 -24.44 17.58 19.55
CA ALA A 344 -25.29 16.78 18.67
C ALA A 344 -26.43 16.08 19.45
N ALA A 345 -26.16 15.55 20.64
CA ALA A 345 -27.18 14.93 21.49
C ALA A 345 -28.23 15.95 21.99
N GLN A 346 -27.78 17.15 22.38
CA GLN A 346 -28.68 18.25 22.78
C GLN A 346 -29.60 18.67 21.62
N GLN A 347 -29.05 18.84 20.41
CA GLN A 347 -29.84 19.16 19.22
C GLN A 347 -30.86 18.07 18.87
N ALA A 348 -30.52 16.80 19.12
CA ALA A 348 -31.42 15.67 18.93
C ALA A 348 -32.44 15.49 20.07
N GLY A 349 -32.37 16.30 21.14
CA GLY A 349 -33.24 16.17 22.31
C GLY A 349 -33.02 14.88 23.11
N ARG A 350 -31.79 14.34 23.10
CA ARG A 350 -31.47 13.05 23.73
C ARG A 350 -30.50 13.20 24.90
N PRO A 351 -30.71 12.47 26.01
CA PRO A 351 -29.73 12.41 27.08
C PRO A 351 -28.51 11.62 26.61
N LEU A 352 -27.32 12.14 26.93
CA LEU A 352 -26.04 11.49 26.66
C LEU A 352 -25.13 11.60 27.89
N ASP A 353 -24.63 10.47 28.35
CA ASP A 353 -23.49 10.40 29.26
C ASP A 353 -22.23 10.08 28.45
N VAL A 354 -21.33 11.06 28.34
CA VAL A 354 -20.08 10.93 27.58
C VAL A 354 -18.89 10.88 28.52
N ARG A 355 -18.03 9.88 28.32
CA ARG A 355 -16.81 9.71 29.11
C ARG A 355 -15.59 9.59 28.20
N GLN A 356 -14.53 10.32 28.52
CA GLN A 356 -13.25 10.18 27.84
C GLN A 356 -12.35 9.19 28.58
N ALA A 357 -11.55 8.44 27.83
CA ALA A 357 -10.56 7.53 28.38
C ALA A 357 -9.31 7.43 27.49
N THR A 358 -8.21 7.03 28.12
CA THR A 358 -6.94 6.69 27.45
C THR A 358 -6.52 5.24 27.69
N SER A 359 -7.40 4.43 28.28
CA SER A 359 -7.18 3.00 28.59
C SER A 359 -8.37 2.18 28.07
N LEU A 360 -8.09 0.97 27.60
CA LEU A 360 -9.12 0.02 27.16
C LEU A 360 -9.92 -0.58 28.30
N GLU A 361 -9.50 -0.42 29.56
CA GLU A 361 -10.35 -0.84 30.68
C GLU A 361 -11.69 -0.10 30.71
N ALA A 362 -11.72 1.09 30.09
CA ALA A 362 -12.89 1.93 30.02
C ALA A 362 -14.05 1.36 29.19
N ILE A 363 -13.81 0.33 28.37
CA ILE A 363 -14.80 -0.25 27.45
C ILE A 363 -15.43 -1.56 27.96
N LYS A 364 -15.05 -2.03 29.16
CA LYS A 364 -15.50 -3.31 29.72
C LYS A 364 -17.02 -3.42 29.82
N ASP A 365 -17.69 -2.30 30.09
CA ASP A 365 -19.14 -2.25 30.31
C ASP A 365 -19.92 -1.71 29.08
N CYS A 366 -19.28 -1.68 27.90
CA CYS A 366 -19.92 -1.23 26.67
C CYS A 366 -20.57 -2.40 25.91
N ASP A 367 -21.81 -2.20 25.46
CA ASP A 367 -22.54 -3.15 24.61
C ASP A 367 -22.00 -3.17 23.17
N ILE A 368 -21.46 -2.02 22.73
CA ILE A 368 -20.95 -1.81 21.39
C ILE A 368 -19.53 -1.25 21.48
N VAL A 369 -18.59 -1.82 20.74
CA VAL A 369 -17.22 -1.31 20.62
C VAL A 369 -16.88 -1.16 19.14
N VAL A 370 -16.56 0.06 18.72
CA VAL A 370 -16.11 0.35 17.35
C VAL A 370 -14.66 0.80 17.37
N ILE A 371 -13.85 0.24 16.47
CA ILE A 371 -12.42 0.51 16.36
C ILE A 371 -12.14 1.31 15.08
N ALA A 372 -11.71 2.56 15.25
CA ALA A 372 -11.37 3.50 14.19
C ALA A 372 -9.96 4.08 14.41
N THR A 373 -8.96 3.21 14.57
CA THR A 373 -7.56 3.59 14.84
C THR A 373 -6.67 3.38 13.63
N ASN A 374 -5.62 4.21 13.52
CA ASN A 374 -4.53 4.08 12.55
C ASN A 374 -3.23 3.56 13.21
N CYS A 375 -3.35 2.80 14.30
CA CYS A 375 -2.21 2.27 15.02
C CYS A 375 -1.53 1.15 14.22
N LEU A 376 -0.21 1.26 14.07
CA LEU A 376 0.65 0.29 13.39
C LEU A 376 0.96 -0.94 14.27
N ASP A 377 0.85 -0.80 15.59
CA ASP A 377 1.36 -1.78 16.55
C ASP A 377 0.23 -2.52 17.28
N ARG A 378 0.35 -3.85 17.35
CA ARG A 378 -0.44 -4.71 18.26
C ARG A 378 -0.11 -4.49 19.75
N GLN A 379 1.02 -3.86 20.08
CA GLN A 379 1.53 -3.80 21.47
C GLN A 379 1.56 -2.41 22.12
N ARG A 380 1.41 -1.31 21.39
CA ARG A 380 1.54 0.07 21.92
C ARG A 380 0.29 0.93 21.77
N GLY A 381 -0.84 0.30 21.43
CA GLY A 381 -2.05 0.98 20.99
C GLY A 381 -2.78 1.79 22.05
N PHE A 382 -2.92 1.26 23.27
CA PHE A 382 -3.79 1.84 24.30
C PHE A 382 -3.39 1.37 25.69
#